data_AF-A0A8T2MKN7-F1
#
_entry.id   AF-A0A8T2MKN7-F1
#
_cell.length_a   1.000
_cell.length_b   1.000
_cell.length_c   1.000
_cell.angle_alpha   90.00
_cell.angle_beta   90.00
_cell.angle_gamma   90.00
#
_symmetry.space_group_name_H-M   'P 1'
#
loop_
_entity.id
_entity.type
_entity.pdbx_description
1 polymer ?
#
loop_
_entity_poly.entity_id
_entity_poly.type
_entity_poly.pdbx_seq_one_letter_code
_entity_poly.pdbx_strand_id
1 'polypeptide(L)'
;MEVEVTVAPGPELSAPPGPPGRCLRAGCTNPPVESKDWDREYCSNECVATHCRYRIHEAVRKLGGTGGLALQVSGDRPQKAHERGK
;
A
#
# COMPACT_ATOMS: atom_id res chain seq x y z
N MET A 1 13.40 44.18 -32.47
CA MET A 1 12.80 43.01 -33.14
C MET A 1 11.71 42.52 -32.21
N GLU A 2 10.49 42.96 -32.49
CA GLU A 2 9.32 42.72 -31.65
C GLU A 2 8.73 41.38 -32.11
N VAL A 3 8.48 40.45 -31.19
CA VAL A 3 7.73 39.22 -31.50
C VAL A 3 6.48 39.22 -30.66
N GLU A 4 5.38 39.61 -31.29
CA GLU A 4 4.03 39.44 -30.78
C GLU A 4 3.67 37.96 -30.90
N VAL A 5 3.49 37.27 -29.78
CA VAL A 5 3.02 35.88 -29.76
C VAL A 5 1.50 35.90 -29.69
N THR A 6 0.87 35.76 -30.85
CA THR A 6 -0.49 35.25 -30.96
C THR A 6 -0.48 33.77 -30.61
N VAL A 7 -1.13 33.40 -29.51
CA VAL A 7 -1.45 32.00 -29.20
C VAL A 7 -2.97 31.88 -29.09
N ALA A 8 -3.53 31.07 -29.99
CA ALA A 8 -4.95 30.78 -30.10
C ALA A 8 -5.51 30.18 -28.79
N PRO A 9 -6.81 30.36 -28.48
CA PRO A 9 -7.46 29.59 -27.43
C PRO A 9 -7.55 28.13 -27.88
N GLY A 10 -6.60 27.31 -27.42
CA GLY A 10 -6.65 25.86 -27.58
C GLY A 10 -7.83 25.29 -26.77
N PRO A 11 -8.55 24.29 -27.30
CA PRO A 11 -9.67 23.67 -26.62
C PRO A 11 -9.20 23.00 -25.33
N GLU A 12 -9.99 23.25 -24.28
CA GLU A 12 -10.03 22.59 -22.98
C GLU A 12 -8.70 22.14 -22.36
N LEU A 13 -8.32 22.85 -21.28
CA LEU A 13 -7.72 22.19 -20.12
C LEU A 13 -8.45 20.87 -19.91
N SER A 14 -7.77 19.76 -20.22
CA SER A 14 -8.23 18.43 -19.85
C SER A 14 -8.67 18.51 -18.40
N ALA A 15 -9.96 18.30 -18.17
CA ALA A 15 -10.55 18.35 -16.85
C ALA A 15 -9.64 17.59 -15.88
N PRO A 16 -9.42 18.09 -14.66
CA PRO A 16 -8.65 17.33 -13.67
C PRO A 16 -9.22 15.90 -13.66
N PRO A 17 -8.37 14.85 -13.63
CA PRO A 17 -8.85 13.48 -13.61
C PRO A 17 -9.95 13.42 -12.56
N GLY A 18 -11.18 13.21 -13.03
CA GLY A 18 -12.34 13.23 -12.14
C GLY A 18 -12.10 12.25 -11.00
N PRO A 19 -12.71 12.49 -9.83
CA PRO A 19 -12.53 11.61 -8.69
C PRO A 19 -12.76 10.17 -9.13
N PRO A 20 -11.93 9.22 -8.67
CA PRO A 20 -11.97 7.86 -9.15
C PRO A 20 -13.41 7.34 -9.04
N GLY A 21 -13.95 6.76 -10.12
CA GLY A 21 -15.35 6.29 -10.13
C GLY A 21 -15.62 5.15 -9.13
N ARG A 22 -14.60 4.67 -8.43
CA ARG A 22 -14.65 3.65 -7.38
C ARG A 22 -13.60 3.94 -6.31
N CYS A 23 -13.86 3.51 -5.09
CA CYS A 23 -12.88 3.54 -4.00
C CYS A 23 -11.55 2.88 -4.43
N LEU A 24 -10.42 3.52 -4.08
CA LEU A 24 -9.07 3.01 -4.40
C LEU A 24 -8.67 1.73 -3.64
N ARG A 25 -9.42 1.33 -2.61
CA ARG A 25 -9.19 0.07 -1.91
C ARG A 25 -9.43 -1.10 -2.86
N ALA A 26 -8.43 -1.97 -3.01
CA ALA A 26 -8.55 -3.18 -3.81
C ALA A 26 -9.76 -4.02 -3.36
N GLY A 27 -10.64 -4.36 -4.32
CA GLY A 27 -11.86 -5.12 -4.07
C GLY A 27 -13.05 -4.31 -3.52
N CYS A 28 -12.93 -2.98 -3.39
CA CYS A 28 -14.06 -2.12 -3.05
C CYS A 28 -14.73 -1.57 -4.31
N THR A 29 -16.04 -1.76 -4.45
CA THR A 29 -16.84 -1.26 -5.59
C THR A 29 -17.70 -0.04 -5.22
N ASN A 30 -17.65 0.39 -3.96
CA ASN A 30 -18.43 1.53 -3.50
C ASN A 30 -17.91 2.84 -4.11
N PRO A 31 -18.80 3.79 -4.41
CA PRO A 31 -18.40 5.11 -4.87
C PRO A 31 -17.64 5.83 -3.75
N PRO A 32 -16.56 6.55 -4.06
CA PRO A 32 -15.88 7.35 -3.07
C PRO A 32 -16.71 8.56 -2.65
N VAL A 33 -16.48 9.00 -1.41
CA VAL A 33 -17.21 10.11 -0.79
C VAL A 33 -16.29 11.32 -0.63
N GLU A 34 -16.87 12.51 -0.73
CA GLU A 34 -16.14 13.75 -0.49
C GLU A 34 -15.72 13.85 0.98
N SER A 35 -14.42 14.06 1.19
CA SER A 35 -13.84 14.28 2.50
C SER A 35 -12.65 15.21 2.38
N LYS A 36 -12.42 15.99 3.42
CA LYS A 36 -11.33 16.96 3.50
C LYS A 36 -9.95 16.28 3.61
N ASP A 37 -9.91 15.04 4.07
CA ASP A 37 -8.66 14.35 4.39
C ASP A 37 -8.18 13.41 3.26
N TRP A 38 -9.03 13.11 2.26
CA TRP A 38 -8.73 12.11 1.22
C TRP A 38 -9.43 12.35 -0.14
N ASP A 39 -9.79 13.60 -0.47
CA ASP A 39 -10.20 14.08 -1.80
C ASP A 39 -10.98 13.08 -2.70
N ARG A 40 -12.04 12.44 -2.17
CA ARG A 40 -12.86 11.44 -2.89
C ARG A 40 -12.06 10.23 -3.40
N GLU A 41 -11.10 9.75 -2.64
CA GLU A 41 -10.35 8.53 -2.96
C GLU A 41 -10.97 7.27 -2.32
N TYR A 42 -11.70 7.44 -1.21
CA TYR A 42 -12.26 6.35 -0.42
C TYR A 42 -13.74 6.53 -0.13
N CYS A 43 -14.46 5.43 0.01
CA CYS A 43 -15.88 5.43 0.39
C CYS A 43 -16.12 5.54 1.90
N SER A 44 -15.10 5.28 2.73
CA SER A 44 -15.22 5.26 4.19
C SER A 44 -13.85 5.32 4.87
N ASN A 45 -13.85 5.76 6.13
CA ASN A 45 -12.67 5.73 7.01
C ASN A 45 -12.09 4.32 7.19
N GLU A 46 -12.93 3.27 7.16
CA GLU A 46 -12.46 1.89 7.26
C GLU A 46 -11.56 1.52 6.07
N CYS A 47 -11.92 1.98 4.87
CA CYS A 47 -11.13 1.74 3.66
C CYS A 47 -9.79 2.49 3.70
N VAL A 48 -9.78 3.72 4.22
CA VAL A 48 -8.56 4.52 4.45
C VAL A 48 -7.64 3.81 5.44
N ALA A 49 -8.16 3.44 6.62
CA ALA A 49 -7.36 2.80 7.67
C ALA A 49 -6.77 1.46 7.20
N THR A 50 -7.54 0.67 6.45
CA THR A 50 -7.07 -0.59 5.87
C THR A 50 -5.96 -0.36 4.86
N HIS A 51 -6.10 0.65 3.98
CA HIS A 51 -5.06 1.00 3.01
C HIS A 51 -3.77 1.44 3.72
N CYS A 52 -3.87 2.35 4.68
CA CYS A 52 -2.73 2.83 5.45
C CYS A 52 -2.02 1.69 6.20
N ARG A 53 -2.77 0.79 6.85
CA ARG A 53 -2.18 -0.39 7.53
C ARG A 53 -1.40 -1.26 6.56
N TYR A 54 -1.97 -1.56 5.39
CA TYR A 54 -1.30 -2.38 4.38
C TYR A 54 -0.02 -1.71 3.85
N ARG A 55 -0.11 -0.42 3.50
CA ARG A 55 1.03 0.36 3.00
C ARG A 55 2.13 0.50 4.06
N ILE A 56 1.77 0.77 5.31
CA ILE A 56 2.71 0.88 6.43
C ILE A 56 3.35 -0.47 6.70
N HIS A 57 2.59 -1.58 6.73
CA HIS A 57 3.18 -2.91 6.87
C HIS A 57 4.13 -3.26 5.73
N GLU A 58 3.78 -2.96 4.48
CA GLU A 58 4.65 -3.18 3.33
C GLU A 58 5.94 -2.36 3.44
N ALA A 59 5.82 -1.08 3.80
CA ALA A 59 6.97 -0.19 4.03
C ALA A 59 7.85 -0.72 5.17
N VAL A 60 7.26 -1.11 6.30
CA VAL A 60 7.98 -1.72 7.43
C VAL A 60 8.67 -3.02 7.02
N ARG A 61 8.04 -3.87 6.19
CA ARG A 61 8.66 -5.10 5.66
C ARG A 61 9.84 -4.77 4.73
N LYS A 62 9.71 -3.78 3.86
CA LYS A 62 10.78 -3.33 2.95
C LYS A 62 11.96 -2.72 3.71
N LEU A 63 11.69 -1.95 4.76
CA LEU A 63 12.71 -1.32 5.61
C LEU A 63 13.33 -2.29 6.62
N GLY A 64 12.57 -3.28 7.10
CA GLY A 64 13.02 -4.34 8.02
C GLY A 64 13.75 -5.50 7.33
N GLY A 65 14.01 -5.40 6.03
CA GLY A 65 14.53 -6.48 5.16
C GLY A 65 16.00 -6.89 5.36
N THR A 66 16.67 -6.49 6.44
CA THR A 66 18.02 -6.98 6.81
C THR A 66 18.08 -7.66 8.19
N GLY A 67 16.95 -7.78 8.91
CA GLY A 67 16.95 -8.23 10.31
C GLY A 67 16.47 -9.67 10.58
N GLY A 68 16.33 -10.50 9.54
CA GLY A 68 15.88 -11.89 9.67
C GLY A 68 17.04 -12.88 9.67
N LEU A 69 17.99 -12.78 10.61
CA LEU A 69 18.73 -13.98 10.99
C LEU A 69 17.68 -14.96 11.51
N ALA A 70 17.39 -15.99 10.72
CA ALA A 70 16.70 -17.17 11.21
C ALA A 70 17.50 -17.64 12.43
N LEU A 71 16.96 -17.37 13.63
CA LEU A 71 17.43 -17.98 14.84
C LEU A 71 17.07 -19.46 14.69
N GLN A 72 17.99 -20.22 14.10
CA GLN A 72 17.97 -21.66 14.13
C GLN A 72 18.16 -22.02 15.60
N VAL A 73 17.04 -22.15 16.32
CA VAL A 73 17.03 -22.84 17.60
C VAL A 73 17.33 -24.29 17.28
N SER A 74 18.62 -24.60 17.17
CA SER A 74 19.15 -25.96 17.12
C SER A 74 18.84 -26.60 18.46
N GLY A 75 17.60 -27.03 18.63
CA GLY A 75 17.20 -27.97 19.66
C GLY A 75 17.71 -29.35 19.29
N ASP A 76 19.02 -29.57 19.43
CA ASP A 76 19.60 -30.90 19.50
C ASP A 76 19.12 -31.55 20.80
N ARG A 77 17.99 -32.26 20.70
CA ARG A 77 17.48 -33.11 21.78
C ARG A 77 18.39 -34.34 21.81
N PRO A 78 19.12 -34.62 22.92
CA PRO A 78 19.90 -35.84 23.01
C PRO A 78 18.93 -37.03 23.03
N GLN A 79 18.94 -37.83 21.98
CA GLN A 79 18.22 -39.09 21.92
C GLN A 79 18.91 -40.05 22.89
N LYS A 80 18.31 -40.24 24.07
CA LYS A 80 18.74 -41.23 25.06
C LYS A 80 18.98 -42.57 24.37
N ALA A 81 20.20 -43.08 24.53
CA ALA A 81 20.57 -44.45 24.19
C ALA A 81 19.57 -45.41 24.86
N HIS A 82 18.82 -46.13 24.03
CA HIS A 82 17.99 -47.24 24.46
C HIS A 82 18.92 -48.37 24.93
N GLU A 83 18.86 -48.66 26.23
CA GLU A 83 19.55 -49.77 26.87
C GLU A 83 19.12 -51.09 26.22
N ARG A 84 20.05 -51.73 25.50
CA ARG A 84 19.93 -53.15 25.11
C ARG A 84 20.14 -53.99 26.36
N GLY A 85 19.04 -54.39 26.99
CA GLY A 85 19.04 -55.47 27.96
C GLY A 85 19.45 -56.79 27.30
N LYS A 86 20.40 -57.47 27.93
CA LYS A 86 20.71 -58.89 27.72
C LYS A 86 20.76 -59.57 29.08
#